data_AF-A0A7S0ZTC4-F1
#
_entry.id   AF-A0A7S0ZTC4-F1
#
_cell.length_a   1.000
_cell.length_b   1.000
_cell.length_c   1.000
_cell.angle_alpha   90.00
_cell.angle_beta   90.00
_cell.angle_gamma   90.00
#
_symmetry.space_group_name_H-M   'P 1'
#
loop_
_entity.id
_entity.type
_entity.pdbx_description
1 polymer ?
#
loop_
_entity_poly.entity_id
_entity_poly.type
_entity_poly.pdbx_seq_one_letter_code
_entity_poly.pdbx_strand_id
1 'polypeptide(L)'
;MSRPTFNLSRGHYIVTGACQGLGREIACQLKGVGAARLALLSLDADSGDKVVAELTDESCLVRFFQVDLSDPEALKVACEGSIEFLGRVDGLVNSAGTTQRGNLFTTTVEGFDKIFDINTRAPFLLTQILAAHWIKSETRGGAIVNISSLCSKGGAPFVSAYAGSKAAQNILTMNTATELAHHGIRVNGINT
;
A
#
# COMPACT_ATOMS: atom_id res chain seq x y z
N MET A 1 21.82 13.88 7.76
CA MET A 1 21.45 12.46 7.64
C MET A 1 22.13 11.91 6.39
N SER A 2 22.89 10.82 6.48
CA SER A 2 23.55 10.21 5.32
C SER A 2 22.51 9.75 4.29
N ARG A 3 22.73 10.05 3.00
CA ARG A 3 21.88 9.54 1.92
C ARG A 3 21.83 7.99 2.02
N PRO A 4 20.66 7.36 1.89
CA PRO A 4 20.55 5.90 1.85
C PRO A 4 21.44 5.31 0.74
N THR A 5 22.08 4.17 1.00
CA THR A 5 22.91 3.40 0.03
C THR A 5 22.09 2.69 -1.06
N PHE A 6 20.78 2.91 -1.11
CA PHE A 6 19.87 2.29 -2.08
C PHE A 6 19.41 3.35 -3.08
N ASN A 7 19.56 3.04 -4.38
CA ASN A 7 19.13 3.92 -5.46
C ASN A 7 17.66 3.66 -5.82
N LEU A 8 16.77 4.51 -5.33
CA LEU A 8 15.34 4.52 -5.69
C LEU A 8 15.01 5.55 -6.79
N SER A 9 16.04 6.20 -7.34
CA SER A 9 15.88 7.24 -8.35
C SER A 9 15.28 6.68 -9.63
N ARG A 10 14.45 7.50 -10.28
CA ARG A 10 13.68 7.18 -11.48
C ARG A 10 12.75 5.98 -11.32
N GLY A 11 12.47 5.60 -10.07
CA GLY A 11 11.51 4.55 -9.73
C GLY A 11 10.06 5.03 -9.85
N HIS A 12 9.17 4.08 -10.08
CA HIS A 12 7.74 4.27 -10.27
C HIS A 12 6.98 3.48 -9.21
N TYR A 13 6.20 4.14 -8.37
CA TYR A 13 5.63 3.52 -7.18
C TYR A 13 4.14 3.76 -7.05
N ILE A 14 3.44 2.74 -6.53
CA ILE A 14 2.05 2.84 -6.09
C ILE A 14 2.06 3.00 -4.56
N VAL A 15 1.33 3.98 -4.04
CA VAL A 15 1.18 4.19 -2.59
C VAL A 15 -0.30 4.28 -2.24
N THR A 16 -0.77 3.40 -1.36
CA THR A 16 -2.15 3.46 -0.84
C THR A 16 -2.20 4.27 0.44
N GLY A 17 -3.32 4.95 0.71
CA GLY A 17 -3.46 5.84 1.87
C GLY A 17 -2.60 7.10 1.76
N ALA A 18 -2.24 7.50 0.53
CA ALA A 18 -1.23 8.51 0.26
C ALA A 18 -1.65 9.96 0.55
N CYS A 19 -2.92 10.20 0.90
CA CYS A 19 -3.42 11.55 1.15
C CYS A 19 -3.22 12.03 2.59
N GLN A 20 -2.81 11.15 3.52
CA GLN A 20 -2.66 11.49 4.93
C GLN A 20 -1.61 10.63 5.64
N GLY A 21 -1.21 11.05 6.84
CA GLY A 21 -0.37 10.29 7.76
C GLY A 21 0.90 9.74 7.11
N LEU A 22 1.20 8.46 7.40
CA LEU A 22 2.40 7.78 6.89
C LEU A 22 2.41 7.65 5.36
N GLY A 23 1.26 7.42 4.72
CA GLY A 23 1.20 7.26 3.27
C GLY A 23 1.63 8.52 2.53
N ARG A 24 1.17 9.70 3.01
CA ARG A 24 1.60 10.99 2.46
C ARG A 24 3.10 11.21 2.66
N GLU A 25 3.60 10.96 3.86
CA GLU A 25 5.04 11.12 4.14
C GLU A 25 5.89 10.19 3.28
N ILE A 26 5.46 8.94 3.07
CA ILE A 26 6.13 7.99 2.18
C ILE A 26 6.17 8.53 0.74
N ALA A 27 5.07 9.09 0.23
CA ALA A 27 5.04 9.70 -1.10
C ALA A 27 6.01 10.90 -1.20
N CYS A 28 6.03 11.78 -0.19
CA CYS A 28 6.99 12.89 -0.10
C CYS A 28 8.44 12.40 -0.12
N GLN A 29 8.76 11.36 0.67
CA GLN A 29 10.11 10.80 0.75
C GLN A 29 10.50 10.11 -0.56
N LEU A 30 9.60 9.36 -1.20
CA LEU A 30 9.84 8.76 -2.51
C LEU A 30 10.18 9.81 -3.57
N LYS A 31 9.43 10.92 -3.60
CA LYS A 31 9.78 12.09 -4.44
C LYS A 31 11.17 12.63 -4.07
N GLY A 32 11.44 12.86 -2.78
CA GLY A 32 12.70 13.41 -2.29
C GLY A 32 13.95 12.56 -2.61
N VAL A 33 13.79 11.24 -2.75
CA VAL A 33 14.86 10.32 -3.18
C VAL A 33 14.91 10.11 -4.70
N GLY A 34 14.07 10.83 -5.46
CA GLY A 34 14.12 10.91 -6.92
C GLY A 34 13.21 9.96 -7.67
N ALA A 35 12.10 9.49 -7.08
CA ALA A 35 11.07 8.76 -7.83
C ALA A 35 10.60 9.58 -9.04
N ALA A 36 10.49 8.95 -10.21
CA ALA A 36 10.05 9.63 -11.43
C ALA A 36 8.52 9.70 -11.55
N ARG A 37 7.80 8.70 -11.02
CA ARG A 37 6.34 8.65 -11.08
C ARG A 37 5.72 8.05 -9.83
N LEU A 38 4.61 8.62 -9.38
CA LEU A 38 3.84 8.12 -8.24
C LEU A 38 2.36 7.98 -8.60
N ALA A 39 1.78 6.82 -8.33
CA ALA A 39 0.35 6.61 -8.35
C ALA A 39 -0.17 6.55 -6.90
N LEU A 40 -1.04 7.48 -6.55
CA LEU A 40 -1.55 7.67 -5.19
C LEU A 40 -2.99 7.18 -5.11
N LEU A 41 -3.26 6.20 -4.25
CA LEU A 41 -4.60 5.63 -4.06
C LEU A 41 -5.15 6.06 -2.70
N SER A 42 -6.32 6.68 -2.65
CA SER A 42 -7.01 7.05 -1.40
C SER A 42 -8.50 7.27 -1.63
N LEU A 43 -9.28 7.33 -0.55
CA LEU A 43 -10.73 7.51 -0.61
C LEU A 43 -11.15 8.98 -0.85
N ASP A 44 -10.42 9.92 -0.27
CA ASP A 44 -10.77 11.35 -0.28
C ASP A 44 -10.15 12.08 -1.48
N ALA A 45 -11.01 12.56 -2.38
CA ALA A 45 -10.61 13.27 -3.60
C ALA A 45 -10.03 14.66 -3.33
N ASP A 46 -10.61 15.42 -2.41
CA ASP A 46 -10.19 16.80 -2.13
C ASP A 46 -8.77 16.84 -1.55
N SER A 47 -8.42 15.83 -0.75
CA SER A 47 -7.05 15.64 -0.26
C SER A 47 -6.13 15.08 -1.35
N GLY A 48 -6.64 14.30 -2.30
CA GLY A 48 -5.90 13.77 -3.45
C GLY A 48 -5.34 14.86 -4.35
N ASP A 49 -6.18 15.78 -4.81
CA ASP A 49 -5.79 16.85 -5.74
C ASP A 49 -4.75 17.78 -5.13
N LYS A 50 -4.87 18.08 -3.83
CA LYS A 50 -3.88 18.88 -3.09
C LYS A 50 -2.51 18.20 -3.07
N VAL A 51 -2.47 16.90 -2.76
CA VAL A 51 -1.20 16.16 -2.73
C VAL A 51 -0.58 16.04 -4.13
N VAL A 52 -1.39 15.88 -5.18
CA VAL A 52 -0.90 15.90 -6.57
C VAL A 52 -0.26 17.25 -6.90
N ALA A 53 -0.92 18.36 -6.57
CA ALA A 53 -0.41 19.71 -6.82
C ALA A 53 0.89 19.99 -6.06
N GLU A 54 1.05 19.46 -4.84
CA GLU A 54 2.27 19.62 -4.05
C GLU A 54 3.43 18.75 -4.55
N LEU A 55 3.14 17.53 -4.99
CA LEU A 55 4.18 16.55 -5.32
C LEU A 55 4.55 16.50 -6.80
N THR A 56 3.69 16.96 -7.71
CA THR A 56 4.02 16.95 -9.15
C THR A 56 4.95 18.09 -9.53
N ASP A 57 6.03 17.77 -10.22
CA ASP A 57 6.91 18.73 -10.90
C ASP A 57 7.65 18.07 -12.08
N GLU A 58 8.64 18.76 -12.66
CA GLU A 58 9.44 18.26 -13.77
C GLU A 58 10.21 16.96 -13.45
N SER A 59 10.49 16.70 -12.17
CA SER A 59 11.26 15.54 -11.71
C SER A 59 10.39 14.34 -11.32
N CYS A 60 9.14 14.58 -10.94
CA CYS A 60 8.22 13.55 -10.46
C CYS A 60 6.80 13.82 -10.96
N LEU A 61 6.26 12.92 -11.80
CA LEU A 61 4.85 12.99 -12.22
C LEU A 61 3.96 12.19 -11.25
N VAL A 62 2.97 12.85 -10.68
CA VAL A 62 2.05 12.21 -9.73
C VAL A 62 0.64 12.15 -10.29
N ARG A 63 -0.03 11.01 -10.13
CA ARG A 63 -1.46 10.85 -10.45
C ARG A 63 -2.20 10.27 -9.26
N PHE A 64 -3.35 10.85 -8.98
CA PHE A 64 -4.27 10.37 -7.96
C PHE A 64 -5.35 9.48 -8.56
N PHE A 65 -5.69 8.41 -7.84
CA PHE A 65 -6.77 7.49 -8.12
C PHE A 65 -7.67 7.42 -6.88
N GLN A 66 -8.86 8.00 -6.98
CA GLN A 66 -9.86 7.89 -5.92
C GLN A 66 -10.39 6.46 -5.86
N VAL A 67 -10.31 5.82 -4.70
CA VAL A 67 -10.72 4.43 -4.54
C VAL A 67 -11.09 4.08 -3.10
N ASP A 68 -12.23 3.41 -2.91
CA ASP A 68 -12.51 2.67 -1.67
C ASP A 68 -11.86 1.29 -1.78
N LEU A 69 -10.81 1.06 -0.99
CA LEU A 69 -10.09 -0.20 -1.00
C LEU A 69 -10.91 -1.39 -0.45
N SER A 70 -12.06 -1.15 0.19
CA SER A 70 -12.95 -2.28 0.52
C SER A 70 -13.69 -2.82 -0.70
N ASP A 71 -13.81 -2.06 -1.78
CA ASP A 71 -14.43 -2.54 -3.03
C ASP A 71 -13.37 -3.24 -3.90
N PRO A 72 -13.45 -4.57 -4.09
CA PRO A 72 -12.46 -5.30 -4.87
C PRO A 72 -12.39 -4.88 -6.35
N GLU A 73 -13.52 -4.51 -6.96
CA GLU A 73 -13.58 -4.14 -8.37
C GLU A 73 -13.02 -2.73 -8.56
N ALA A 74 -13.39 -1.78 -7.70
CA ALA A 74 -12.83 -0.43 -7.75
C ALA A 74 -11.31 -0.45 -7.47
N LEU A 75 -10.86 -1.25 -6.51
CA LEU A 75 -9.44 -1.49 -6.22
C LEU A 75 -8.70 -2.02 -7.44
N LYS A 76 -9.27 -3.02 -8.12
CA LYS A 76 -8.67 -3.60 -9.33
C LYS A 76 -8.54 -2.55 -10.44
N VAL A 77 -9.61 -1.82 -10.73
CA VAL A 77 -9.61 -0.75 -11.75
C VAL A 77 -8.58 0.32 -11.43
N ALA A 78 -8.48 0.76 -10.18
CA ALA A 78 -7.49 1.75 -9.76
C ALA A 78 -6.06 1.23 -9.90
N CYS A 79 -5.81 -0.04 -9.56
CA CYS A 79 -4.49 -0.66 -9.71
C CYS A 79 -4.09 -0.81 -11.19
N GLU A 80 -5.00 -1.25 -12.05
CA GLU A 80 -4.77 -1.38 -13.49
C GLU A 80 -4.50 -0.01 -14.13
N GLY A 81 -5.29 1.02 -13.79
CA GLY A 81 -5.05 2.38 -14.23
C GLY A 81 -3.73 2.97 -13.71
N SER A 82 -3.30 2.57 -12.52
CA SER A 82 -1.98 2.94 -11.98
C SER A 82 -0.84 2.31 -12.76
N ILE A 83 -0.95 1.01 -13.10
CA ILE A 83 0.02 0.30 -13.94
C ILE A 83 0.13 0.99 -15.30
N GLU A 84 -1.00 1.32 -15.94
CA GLU A 84 -1.04 2.00 -17.23
C GLU A 84 -0.35 3.37 -17.16
N PHE A 85 -0.70 4.19 -16.16
CA PHE A 85 -0.10 5.51 -15.97
C PHE A 85 1.42 5.45 -15.74
N LEU A 86 1.87 4.51 -14.89
CA LEU A 86 3.28 4.39 -14.55
C LEU A 86 4.10 3.80 -15.71
N GLY A 87 3.51 2.91 -16.52
CA GLY A 87 4.13 2.19 -17.64
C GLY A 87 5.13 1.09 -17.23
N ARG A 88 5.80 1.29 -16.09
CA ARG A 88 6.59 0.31 -15.32
C ARG A 88 6.26 0.54 -13.86
N VAL A 89 6.13 -0.51 -13.06
CA VAL A 89 5.98 -0.41 -11.60
C VAL A 89 7.19 -1.04 -10.93
N ASP A 90 7.88 -0.32 -10.05
CA ASP A 90 9.02 -0.85 -9.28
C ASP A 90 8.62 -1.31 -7.88
N GLY A 91 7.56 -0.72 -7.33
CA GLY A 91 7.07 -1.16 -6.04
C GLY A 91 5.69 -0.62 -5.65
N LEU A 92 5.17 -1.27 -4.62
CA LEU A 92 3.90 -0.97 -3.98
C LEU A 92 4.15 -0.75 -2.49
N VAL A 93 3.56 0.32 -1.95
CA VAL A 93 3.47 0.53 -0.52
C VAL A 93 2.02 0.50 -0.09
N ASN A 94 1.63 -0.58 0.58
CA ASN A 94 0.34 -0.73 1.22
C ASN A 94 0.33 0.02 2.56
N SER A 95 0.14 1.34 2.51
CA SER A 95 0.07 2.20 3.70
C SER A 95 -1.35 2.53 4.13
N ALA A 96 -2.36 2.27 3.29
CA ALA A 96 -3.74 2.41 3.71
C ALA A 96 -4.05 1.48 4.88
N GLY A 97 -4.81 1.99 5.84
CA GLY A 97 -5.32 1.21 6.94
C GLY A 97 -6.44 1.96 7.65
N THR A 98 -7.41 1.22 8.14
CA THR A 98 -8.46 1.74 9.02
C THR A 98 -8.31 1.12 10.39
N THR A 99 -8.53 1.95 11.41
CA THR A 99 -8.62 1.51 12.80
C THR A 99 -9.96 1.98 13.32
N GLN A 100 -10.75 1.06 13.87
CA GLN A 100 -11.92 1.39 14.65
C GLN A 100 -11.70 0.90 16.07
N ARG A 101 -11.97 1.76 17.06
CA ARG A 101 -11.97 1.31 18.45
C ARG A 101 -13.17 0.41 18.67
N GLY A 102 -12.90 -0.79 19.17
CA GLY A 102 -13.91 -1.78 19.49
C GLY A 102 -13.30 -2.96 20.22
N ASN A 103 -14.08 -3.55 21.11
CA ASN A 103 -13.73 -4.79 21.79
C ASN A 103 -14.71 -5.90 21.36
N LEU A 104 -14.59 -7.07 21.98
CA LEU A 104 -15.42 -8.24 21.67
C LEU A 104 -16.94 -7.96 21.75
N PHE A 105 -17.36 -7.00 22.55
CA PHE A 105 -18.77 -6.66 22.77
C PHE A 105 -19.28 -5.53 21.89
N THR A 106 -18.39 -4.67 21.38
CA THR A 106 -18.79 -3.43 20.67
C THR A 106 -18.39 -3.41 19.20
N THR A 107 -17.52 -4.30 18.75
CA THR A 107 -17.19 -4.42 17.32
C THR A 107 -18.37 -5.07 16.60
N THR A 108 -18.97 -4.36 15.65
CA THR A 108 -20.02 -4.90 14.78
C THR A 108 -19.41 -5.77 13.68
N VAL A 109 -20.25 -6.60 13.03
CA VAL A 109 -19.83 -7.41 11.88
C VAL A 109 -19.32 -6.51 10.75
N GLU A 110 -20.04 -5.43 10.44
CA GLU A 110 -19.68 -4.50 9.37
C GLU A 110 -18.35 -3.78 9.66
N GLY A 111 -18.12 -3.41 10.93
CA GLY A 111 -16.86 -2.81 11.35
C GLY A 111 -15.69 -3.80 11.27
N PHE A 112 -15.92 -5.05 11.67
CA PHE A 112 -14.95 -6.13 11.53
C PHE A 112 -14.59 -6.36 10.06
N ASP A 113 -15.59 -6.51 9.20
CA ASP A 113 -15.44 -6.75 7.77
C ASP A 113 -14.71 -5.59 7.11
N LYS A 114 -15.12 -4.34 7.33
CA LYS A 114 -14.45 -3.15 6.77
C LYS A 114 -12.98 -3.06 7.18
N ILE A 115 -12.65 -3.43 8.43
CA ILE A 115 -11.25 -3.51 8.90
C ILE A 115 -10.47 -4.56 8.12
N PHE A 116 -10.99 -5.78 7.98
CA PHE A 116 -10.30 -6.86 7.26
C PHE A 116 -10.20 -6.57 5.76
N ASP A 117 -11.24 -6.02 5.18
CA ASP A 117 -11.31 -5.62 3.77
C ASP A 117 -10.18 -4.65 3.42
N ILE A 118 -10.00 -3.60 4.22
CA ILE A 118 -8.98 -2.58 3.97
C ILE A 118 -7.58 -3.02 4.42
N ASN A 119 -7.45 -3.59 5.62
CA ASN A 119 -6.13 -3.86 6.20
C ASN A 119 -5.50 -5.17 5.72
N THR A 120 -6.31 -6.11 5.19
CA THR A 120 -5.86 -7.47 4.85
C THR A 120 -6.18 -7.81 3.39
N ARG A 121 -7.45 -7.78 2.98
CA ARG A 121 -7.86 -8.18 1.63
C ARG A 121 -7.27 -7.25 0.57
N ALA A 122 -7.37 -5.94 0.75
CA ALA A 122 -6.86 -4.97 -0.22
C ALA A 122 -5.34 -5.12 -0.49
N PRO A 123 -4.44 -5.14 0.53
CA PRO A 123 -3.03 -5.43 0.31
C PRO A 123 -2.75 -6.75 -0.42
N PHE A 124 -3.52 -7.80 -0.12
CA PHE A 124 -3.41 -9.10 -0.77
C PHE A 124 -3.80 -9.02 -2.26
N LEU A 125 -4.94 -8.41 -2.59
CA LEU A 125 -5.40 -8.26 -3.97
C LEU A 125 -4.45 -7.38 -4.80
N LEU A 126 -3.95 -6.28 -4.23
CA LEU A 126 -2.95 -5.43 -4.90
C LEU A 126 -1.65 -6.20 -5.15
N THR A 127 -1.22 -7.01 -4.18
CA THR A 127 -0.05 -7.91 -4.33
C THR A 127 -0.27 -8.91 -5.47
N GLN A 128 -1.45 -9.53 -5.53
CA GLN A 128 -1.80 -10.48 -6.57
C GLN A 128 -1.76 -9.84 -7.97
N ILE A 129 -2.39 -8.67 -8.14
CA ILE A 129 -2.44 -7.94 -9.42
C ILE A 129 -1.03 -7.57 -9.89
N LEU A 130 -0.21 -6.99 -9.00
CA LEU A 130 1.16 -6.58 -9.38
C LEU A 130 2.10 -7.75 -9.60
N ALA A 131 1.99 -8.83 -8.81
CA ALA A 131 2.76 -10.04 -9.04
C ALA A 131 2.45 -10.63 -10.42
N ALA A 132 1.17 -10.74 -10.79
CA ALA A 132 0.75 -11.19 -12.11
C ALA A 132 1.28 -10.27 -13.22
N HIS A 133 1.24 -8.94 -13.00
CA HIS A 133 1.81 -7.97 -13.93
C HIS A 133 3.31 -8.21 -14.15
N TRP A 134 4.12 -8.25 -13.09
CA TRP A 134 5.57 -8.42 -13.18
C TRP A 134 5.99 -9.74 -13.84
N ILE A 135 5.29 -10.82 -13.50
CA ILE A 135 5.53 -12.14 -14.12
C ILE A 135 5.22 -12.09 -15.61
N LYS A 136 4.09 -11.47 -16.00
CA LYS A 136 3.66 -11.37 -17.40
C LYS A 136 4.57 -10.47 -18.24
N SER A 137 5.09 -9.38 -17.68
CA SER A 137 6.01 -8.48 -18.39
C SER A 137 7.44 -9.02 -18.48
N GLU A 138 7.70 -10.24 -17.96
CA GLU A 138 9.04 -10.84 -17.83
C GLU A 138 10.06 -9.95 -17.09
N THR A 139 9.57 -8.90 -16.44
CA THR A 139 10.36 -8.06 -15.55
C THR A 139 10.59 -8.85 -14.28
N ARG A 140 11.76 -9.46 -14.15
CA ARG A 140 12.20 -10.03 -12.87
C ARG A 140 12.33 -8.88 -11.86
N GLY A 141 11.46 -8.84 -10.87
CA GLY A 141 11.52 -7.84 -9.82
C GLY A 141 10.18 -7.32 -9.35
N GLY A 142 10.24 -6.36 -8.45
CA GLY A 142 9.10 -5.79 -7.74
C GLY A 142 9.33 -5.80 -6.23
N ALA A 143 8.94 -4.73 -5.57
CA ALA A 143 9.05 -4.60 -4.13
C ALA A 143 7.72 -4.19 -3.52
N ILE A 144 7.22 -4.99 -2.59
CA ILE A 144 5.99 -4.72 -1.86
C ILE A 144 6.35 -4.47 -0.40
N VAL A 145 5.84 -3.36 0.14
CA VAL A 145 5.97 -2.99 1.54
C VAL A 145 4.57 -2.86 2.15
N ASN A 146 4.31 -3.65 3.18
CA ASN A 146 3.08 -3.59 3.96
C ASN A 146 3.32 -2.83 5.26
N ILE A 147 2.58 -1.75 5.49
CA ILE A 147 2.64 -1.02 6.77
C ILE A 147 1.75 -1.73 7.78
N SER A 148 2.38 -2.37 8.75
CA SER A 148 1.76 -3.10 9.84
C SER A 148 1.81 -2.29 11.15
N SER A 149 1.54 -2.93 12.27
CA SER A 149 1.48 -2.31 13.59
C SER A 149 2.02 -3.24 14.67
N LEU A 150 2.59 -2.66 15.74
CA LEU A 150 2.84 -3.37 16.99
C LEU A 150 1.60 -4.08 17.54
N CYS A 151 0.40 -3.56 17.27
CA CYS A 151 -0.86 -4.20 17.67
C CYS A 151 -1.06 -5.59 17.02
N SER A 152 -0.36 -5.92 15.93
CA SER A 152 -0.37 -7.26 15.34
C SER A 152 0.11 -8.36 16.29
N LYS A 153 0.84 -7.99 17.34
CA LYS A 153 1.31 -8.90 18.40
C LYS A 153 0.30 -9.05 19.56
N GLY A 154 -0.84 -8.37 19.49
CA GLY A 154 -1.90 -8.39 20.51
C GLY A 154 -1.66 -7.41 21.67
N GLY A 155 -2.52 -7.51 22.69
CA GLY A 155 -2.39 -6.81 23.97
C GLY A 155 -3.20 -5.53 24.14
N ALA A 156 -3.66 -4.89 23.06
CA ALA A 156 -4.48 -3.68 23.14
C ALA A 156 -5.98 -4.02 23.20
N PRO A 157 -6.70 -3.73 24.30
CA PRO A 157 -8.05 -4.27 24.56
C PRO A 157 -9.18 -3.64 23.73
N PHE A 158 -8.90 -2.54 23.01
CA PHE A 158 -9.91 -1.75 22.27
C PHE A 158 -9.71 -1.78 20.76
N VAL A 159 -8.94 -2.74 20.25
CA VAL A 159 -8.59 -2.84 18.82
C VAL A 159 -8.54 -4.29 18.35
N SER A 160 -9.36 -5.19 18.91
CA SER A 160 -9.26 -6.64 18.66
C SER A 160 -9.31 -7.01 17.18
N ALA A 161 -10.27 -6.45 16.42
CA ALA A 161 -10.39 -6.68 14.99
C ALA A 161 -9.22 -6.07 14.19
N TYR A 162 -8.75 -4.90 14.61
CA TYR A 162 -7.59 -4.25 13.99
C TYR A 162 -6.30 -5.04 14.23
N ALA A 163 -6.05 -5.47 15.46
CA ALA A 163 -4.94 -6.34 15.83
C ALA A 163 -4.97 -7.64 15.02
N GLY A 164 -6.15 -8.28 14.92
CA GLY A 164 -6.36 -9.48 14.11
C GLY A 164 -6.05 -9.25 12.63
N SER A 165 -6.55 -8.17 12.03
CA SER A 165 -6.28 -7.87 10.61
C SER A 165 -4.80 -7.56 10.34
N LYS A 166 -4.09 -6.85 11.23
CA LYS A 166 -2.65 -6.63 11.10
C LYS A 166 -1.81 -7.88 11.34
N ALA A 167 -2.25 -8.77 12.23
CA ALA A 167 -1.65 -10.10 12.37
C ALA A 167 -1.83 -10.93 11.09
N ALA A 168 -3.03 -10.94 10.51
CA ALA A 168 -3.30 -11.60 9.24
C ALA A 168 -2.43 -11.03 8.10
N GLN A 169 -2.34 -9.70 7.99
CA GLN A 169 -1.46 -9.03 7.02
C GLN A 169 0.01 -9.46 7.17
N ASN A 170 0.51 -9.62 8.42
CA ASN A 170 1.88 -10.08 8.67
C ASN A 170 2.10 -11.52 8.21
N ILE A 171 1.15 -12.43 8.48
CA ILE A 171 1.24 -13.82 8.00
C ILE A 171 1.21 -13.86 6.46
N LEU A 172 0.27 -13.14 5.84
CA LEU A 172 0.19 -13.04 4.37
C LEU A 172 1.46 -12.47 3.77
N THR A 173 2.10 -11.49 4.42
CA THR A 173 3.39 -10.94 3.99
C THR A 173 4.46 -12.03 3.92
N MET A 174 4.59 -12.87 4.96
CA MET A 174 5.59 -13.95 4.98
C MET A 174 5.31 -15.04 3.95
N ASN A 175 4.04 -15.42 3.80
CA ASN A 175 3.65 -16.45 2.82
C ASN A 175 3.89 -15.95 1.39
N THR A 176 3.38 -14.77 1.04
CA THR A 176 3.54 -14.21 -0.31
C THR A 176 4.99 -13.90 -0.64
N ALA A 177 5.82 -13.51 0.34
CA ALA A 177 7.27 -13.38 0.14
C ALA A 177 7.90 -14.71 -0.30
N THR A 178 7.50 -15.82 0.33
CA THR A 178 8.03 -17.16 0.01
C THR A 178 7.52 -17.64 -1.35
N GLU A 179 6.22 -17.47 -1.61
CA GLU A 179 5.58 -17.83 -2.88
C GLU A 179 6.23 -17.11 -4.06
N LEU A 180 6.48 -15.80 -3.94
CA LEU A 180 6.94 -14.96 -5.03
C LEU A 180 8.47 -14.85 -5.15
N ALA A 181 9.23 -15.43 -4.21
CA ALA A 181 10.69 -15.33 -4.17
C ALA A 181 11.37 -15.79 -5.47
N HIS A 182 10.89 -16.90 -6.06
CA HIS A 182 11.44 -17.47 -7.29
C HIS A 182 11.20 -16.59 -8.53
N HIS A 183 10.27 -15.64 -8.46
CA HIS A 183 10.04 -14.62 -9.48
C HIS A 183 10.88 -13.34 -9.25
N GLY A 184 11.66 -13.28 -8.17
CA GLY A 184 12.46 -12.11 -7.80
C GLY A 184 11.65 -10.96 -7.19
N ILE A 185 10.39 -11.20 -6.81
CA ILE A 185 9.52 -10.22 -6.16
C ILE A 185 9.74 -10.30 -4.65
N ARG A 186 9.95 -9.15 -4.00
CA ARG A 186 10.17 -9.05 -2.56
C ARG A 186 8.91 -8.53 -1.88
N VAL A 187 8.47 -9.17 -0.80
CA VAL A 187 7.35 -8.70 0.03
C VAL A 187 7.83 -8.59 1.47
N ASN A 188 7.69 -7.41 2.08
CA ASN A 188 8.14 -7.15 3.46
C ASN A 188 7.10 -6.35 4.23
N GLY A 189 7.13 -6.48 5.56
CA GLY A 189 6.25 -5.75 6.48
C GLY A 189 7.05 -4.85 7.40
N ILE A 190 6.58 -3.62 7.63
CA ILE A 190 7.15 -2.70 8.62
C ILE A 190 6.15 -2.55 9.76
N ASN A 191 6.56 -2.90 10.97
CA ASN A 191 5.73 -2.67 12.16
C ASN A 191 5.96 -1.26 12.68
N THR A 192 4.87 -0.50 12.82
CA THR A 192 4.85 0.84 13.41
C THR A 192 4.22 0.85 14.80
#